data_AF-A0A962CGQ3-F1
#
_entry.id   AF-A0A962CGQ3-F1
#
_cell.length_a   1.000
_cell.length_b   1.000
_cell.length_c   1.000
_cell.angle_alpha   90.00
_cell.angle_beta   90.00
_cell.angle_gamma   90.00
#
_symmetry.space_group_name_H-M   'P 1'
#
loop_
_entity.id
_entity.type
_entity.pdbx_description
1 polymer ?
#
loop_
_entity_poly.entity_id
_entity_poly.type
_entity_poly.pdbx_seq_one_letter_code
_entity_poly.pdbx_strand_id
1 'polypeptide(L)'
;MEMSPIRGLGLRAVLWLPLSFFIWFAFASPLVWPVVQMAKLGLLSIWPNLFSDVVQNGHNMEVTTRLLVNQVAPDGRSGIGELVLVQNPLLYGYSLPLFSGLAMATPIT
;
A
#
# COMPACT_ATOMS: atom_id res chain seq x y z
N MET A 1 -7.97 44.42 -2.55
CA MET A 1 -7.24 43.54 -3.48
C MET A 1 -8.03 42.26 -3.60
N GLU A 2 -8.75 42.05 -4.70
CA GLU A 2 -9.37 40.75 -4.96
C GLU A 2 -8.24 39.72 -5.07
N MET A 3 -8.22 38.74 -4.17
CA MET A 3 -7.23 37.68 -4.28
C MET A 3 -7.53 36.89 -5.55
N SER A 4 -6.53 36.76 -6.43
CA SER A 4 -6.60 35.82 -7.54
C SER A 4 -7.10 34.46 -7.01
N PRO A 5 -8.13 33.87 -7.61
CA PRO A 5 -8.67 32.56 -7.19
C PRO A 5 -7.60 31.48 -7.11
N ILE A 6 -6.58 31.56 -7.97
CA ILE A 6 -5.42 30.67 -7.99
C ILE A 6 -4.57 30.83 -6.72
N ARG A 7 -4.39 32.06 -6.23
CA ARG A 7 -3.65 32.33 -4.99
C ARG A 7 -4.41 31.81 -3.77
N GLY A 8 -5.74 31.93 -3.76
CA GLY A 8 -6.60 31.40 -2.70
C GLY A 8 -6.58 29.87 -2.65
N LEU A 9 -6.75 29.21 -3.80
CA LEU A 9 -6.64 27.75 -3.93
C LEU A 9 -5.24 27.26 -3.56
N GLY A 10 -4.19 27.90 -4.08
CA GLY A 10 -2.80 27.51 -3.83
C GLY A 10 -2.43 27.55 -2.35
N LEU A 11 -2.81 28.62 -1.63
CA LEU A 11 -2.50 28.73 -0.19
C LEU A 11 -3.24 27.66 0.63
N ARG A 12 -4.50 27.38 0.28
CA ARG A 12 -5.31 26.35 0.93
C ARG A 12 -4.78 24.96 0.61
N ALA A 13 -4.37 24.71 -0.63
CA ALA A 13 -3.78 23.44 -1.05
C ALA A 13 -2.48 23.15 -0.29
N VAL A 14 -1.64 24.16 -0.04
CA VAL A 14 -0.41 24.02 0.77
C VAL A 14 -0.71 23.58 2.21
N LEU A 15 -1.87 23.92 2.76
CA LEU A 15 -2.27 23.48 4.11
C LEU A 15 -2.98 22.13 4.08
N TRP A 16 -3.91 21.95 3.14
CA TRP A 16 -4.75 20.76 3.07
C TRP A 16 -4.02 19.54 2.52
N LEU A 17 -3.08 19.69 1.58
CA LEU A 17 -2.33 18.55 1.05
C LEU A 17 -1.50 17.85 2.14
N PRO A 18 -0.59 18.53 2.87
CA PRO A 18 0.18 17.88 3.93
C PRO A 18 -0.71 17.23 5.00
N LEU A 19 -1.80 17.91 5.39
CA LEU A 19 -2.75 17.38 6.36
C LEU A 19 -3.44 16.11 5.86
N SER A 20 -3.89 16.09 4.61
CA SER A 20 -4.49 14.90 3.99
C SER A 20 -3.50 13.74 3.90
N PHE A 21 -2.24 14.01 3.53
CA PHE A 21 -1.18 12.98 3.54
C PHE A 21 -0.89 12.45 4.94
N PHE A 22 -0.86 13.33 5.94
CA PHE A 22 -0.67 12.95 7.33
C PHE A 22 -1.78 12.00 7.81
N ILE A 23 -3.05 12.38 7.60
CA ILE A 23 -4.19 11.55 7.98
C ILE A 23 -4.14 10.21 7.24
N TRP A 24 -3.96 10.24 5.92
CA TRP A 24 -3.91 9.01 5.11
C TRP A 24 -2.81 8.05 5.57
N PHE A 25 -1.61 8.56 5.86
CA PHE A 25 -0.51 7.73 6.35
C PHE A 25 -0.73 7.26 7.79
N ALA A 26 -1.32 8.09 8.66
CA ALA A 26 -1.68 7.69 10.03
C ALA A 26 -2.66 6.51 10.05
N PHE A 27 -3.53 6.42 9.05
CA PHE A 27 -4.47 5.31 8.86
C PHE A 27 -3.97 4.25 7.87
N ALA A 28 -2.68 4.22 7.52
CA ALA A 28 -2.16 3.30 6.51
C ALA A 28 -2.42 1.82 6.84
N SER A 29 -2.18 1.40 8.07
CA SER A 29 -2.40 0.01 8.50
C SER A 29 -3.88 -0.43 8.37
N PRO A 30 -4.86 0.29 8.94
CA PRO A 30 -6.27 -0.09 8.77
C PRO A 30 -6.76 0.06 7.32
N LEU A 31 -6.21 0.98 6.53
CA LEU A 31 -6.56 1.11 5.10
C LEU A 31 -6.06 -0.07 4.27
N VAL A 32 -4.88 -0.60 4.56
CA VAL A 32 -4.27 -1.72 3.84
C VAL A 32 -4.85 -3.06 4.29
N TRP A 33 -5.30 -3.17 5.55
CA TRP A 33 -5.87 -4.41 6.10
C TRP A 33 -6.89 -5.13 5.23
N PRO A 34 -7.98 -4.49 4.72
CA PRO A 34 -8.96 -5.20 3.91
C PRO A 34 -8.36 -5.73 2.60
N VAL A 35 -7.43 -4.99 2.00
CA VAL A 35 -6.73 -5.41 0.77
C VAL A 35 -5.89 -6.65 1.03
N VAL A 36 -5.17 -6.70 2.16
CA VAL A 36 -4.37 -7.88 2.55
C VAL A 36 -5.27 -9.08 2.82
N GLN A 37 -6.41 -8.90 3.49
CA GLN A 37 -7.35 -10.01 3.71
C GLN A 37 -7.91 -10.56 2.39
N MET A 38 -8.28 -9.69 1.44
CA MET A 38 -8.74 -10.11 0.11
C MET A 38 -7.63 -10.83 -0.66
N ALA A 39 -6.39 -10.32 -0.60
CA ALA A 39 -5.24 -10.97 -1.23
C ALA A 39 -4.96 -12.34 -0.61
N LYS A 40 -5.00 -12.46 0.73
CA LYS A 40 -4.85 -13.72 1.45
C LYS A 40 -5.90 -14.74 1.01
N LEU A 41 -7.18 -14.34 1.00
CA LEU A 41 -8.28 -15.19 0.57
C LEU A 41 -8.11 -15.63 -0.89
N GLY A 42 -7.80 -14.70 -1.80
CA GLY A 42 -7.61 -15.01 -3.22
C GLY A 42 -6.41 -15.93 -3.48
N LEU A 43 -5.22 -15.56 -2.99
CA LEU A 43 -3.99 -16.29 -3.25
C LEU A 43 -4.00 -17.69 -2.65
N LEU A 44 -4.46 -17.84 -1.40
CA LEU A 44 -4.51 -19.14 -0.74
C LEU A 44 -5.65 -20.03 -1.25
N SER A 45 -6.75 -19.46 -1.75
CA SER A 45 -7.86 -20.26 -2.30
C SER A 45 -7.58 -20.71 -3.74
N ILE A 46 -6.98 -19.85 -4.57
CA ILE A 46 -6.74 -20.15 -5.99
C ILE A 46 -5.47 -20.99 -6.16
N TRP A 47 -4.41 -20.72 -5.39
CA TRP A 47 -3.14 -21.44 -5.47
C TRP A 47 -2.62 -21.90 -4.09
N PRO A 48 -3.34 -22.81 -3.41
CA PRO A 48 -3.00 -23.28 -2.05
C PRO A 48 -1.62 -23.95 -1.94
N ASN A 49 -1.09 -24.45 -3.07
CA ASN A 49 0.20 -25.14 -3.11
C ASN A 49 1.38 -24.20 -3.44
N LEU A 50 1.11 -23.01 -3.99
CA LEU A 50 2.14 -22.04 -4.39
C LEU A 50 2.43 -21.03 -3.28
N PHE A 51 1.38 -20.57 -2.58
CA PHE A 51 1.50 -19.59 -1.51
C PHE A 51 1.36 -20.31 -0.16
N SER A 52 2.23 -20.01 0.79
CA SER A 52 2.13 -20.53 2.15
C SER A 52 1.31 -19.60 3.04
N ASP A 53 1.57 -18.30 2.95
CA ASP A 53 0.88 -17.30 3.77
C ASP A 53 0.93 -15.91 3.14
N VAL A 54 0.03 -15.05 3.62
CA VAL A 54 -0.01 -13.62 3.34
C VAL A 54 -0.22 -12.90 4.67
N VAL A 55 0.72 -12.02 5.02
CA VAL A 55 0.79 -11.31 6.29
C VAL A 55 0.92 -9.81 6.05
N GLN A 56 0.37 -9.02 6.97
CA GLN A 56 0.50 -7.58 6.97
C GLN A 56 1.60 -7.15 7.95
N ASN A 57 2.52 -6.31 7.50
CA ASN A 57 3.55 -5.68 8.32
C ASN A 57 3.43 -4.15 8.19
N GLY A 58 2.64 -3.54 9.08
CA GLY A 58 2.30 -2.12 9.00
C GLY A 58 1.50 -1.82 7.73
N HIS A 59 2.08 -1.04 6.82
CA HIS A 59 1.50 -0.73 5.50
C HIS A 59 2.01 -1.65 4.38
N ASN A 60 2.93 -2.56 4.68
CA ASN A 60 3.44 -3.53 3.73
C ASN A 60 2.65 -4.84 3.83
N MET A 61 2.58 -5.53 2.70
CA MET A 61 2.04 -6.86 2.55
C MET A 61 3.18 -7.80 2.18
N GLU A 62 3.34 -8.86 2.97
CA GLU A 62 4.34 -9.89 2.76
C GLU A 62 3.63 -11.16 2.28
N VAL A 63 4.02 -11.65 1.10
CA VAL A 63 3.46 -12.84 0.46
C VAL A 63 4.54 -13.90 0.42
N THR A 64 4.35 -14.98 1.18
CA THR A 64 5.32 -16.08 1.25
C THR A 64 4.93 -17.16 0.25
N THR A 65 5.88 -17.54 -0.60
CA THR A 65 5.71 -18.57 -1.63
C THR A 65 6.53 -19.81 -1.31
N ARG A 66 5.99 -20.97 -1.67
CA ARG A 66 6.63 -22.29 -1.61
C ARG A 66 7.30 -22.57 -2.94
N LEU A 67 8.46 -21.96 -3.18
CA LEU A 67 9.23 -22.25 -4.37
C LEU A 67 10.28 -23.33 -4.07
N LEU A 68 10.34 -24.36 -4.91
CA LEU A 68 11.45 -25.28 -4.89
C LEU A 68 12.65 -24.57 -5.50
N VAL A 69 13.50 -24.00 -4.65
CA VAL A 69 14.76 -23.42 -5.09
C VAL A 69 15.67 -24.58 -5.43
N ASN A 70 15.84 -24.86 -6.73
CA ASN A 70 16.78 -25.85 -7.24
C ASN A 70 18.22 -25.31 -7.18
N GLN A 71 18.59 -24.69 -6.05
CA GLN A 71 19.96 -24.32 -5.75
C GLN A 71 20.53 -25.42 -4.88
N VAL A 72 21.40 -26.20 -5.50
CA VAL A 72 22.25 -27.14 -4.81
C VAL A 72 23.20 -26.29 -3.96
N ALA A 73 23.03 -26.33 -2.63
CA ALA A 73 24.07 -25.82 -1.74
C ALA A 73 25.41 -26.48 -2.11
N PRO A 74 26.59 -25.85 -1.87
CA PRO A 74 27.89 -26.45 -2.19
C PRO A 74 28.05 -27.91 -1.69
N ASP A 75 27.26 -28.27 -0.68
CA ASP A 75 27.20 -29.57 0.00
C ASP A 75 26.22 -30.59 -0.62
N GLY A 76 25.63 -30.30 -1.79
CA GLY A 76 24.74 -31.24 -2.50
C GLY A 76 23.28 -31.30 -2.02
N ARG A 77 22.89 -30.46 -1.05
CA ARG A 77 21.52 -30.43 -0.50
C ARG A 77 20.61 -29.53 -1.34
N SER A 78 19.54 -30.11 -1.88
CA SER A 78 18.41 -29.35 -2.44
C SER A 78 17.49 -28.94 -1.29
N GLY A 79 17.37 -27.64 -1.02
CA GLY A 79 16.48 -27.10 0.00
C GLY A 79 15.17 -26.61 -0.60
N ILE A 80 14.06 -26.77 0.13
CA ILE A 80 12.84 -26.01 -0.14
C ILE A 80 13.09 -24.61 0.40
N GLY A 81 13.11 -23.59 -0.47
CA GLY A 81 13.35 -22.19 -0.07
C GLY A 81 12.06 -21.40 -0.14
N GLU A 82 11.71 -20.67 0.92
CA GLU A 82 10.58 -19.75 0.87
C GLU A 82 11.01 -18.43 0.25
N LEU A 83 10.28 -17.94 -0.75
CA LEU A 83 10.48 -16.60 -1.31
C LEU A 83 9.39 -15.68 -0.75
N VAL A 84 9.82 -14.66 0.00
CA VAL A 84 8.94 -13.64 0.57
C VAL A 84 8.92 -12.43 -0.36
N LEU A 85 7.75 -12.14 -0.94
CA LEU A 85 7.52 -10.95 -1.74
C LEU A 85 6.95 -9.85 -0.85
N VAL A 86 7.66 -8.73 -0.75
CA VAL A 86 7.19 -7.55 -0.01
C VAL A 86 6.61 -6.55 -0.99
N GLN A 87 5.33 -6.22 -0.81
CA GLN A 87 4.64 -5.22 -1.59
C GLN A 87 4.11 -4.11 -0.67
N ASN A 88 3.94 -2.90 -1.19
CA ASN A 88 3.29 -1.80 -0.47
C ASN A 88 1.93 -1.49 -1.12
N PRO A 89 0.81 -2.05 -0.63
CA PRO A 89 -0.51 -1.78 -1.18
C PRO A 89 -0.94 -0.31 -1.02
N LEU A 90 -0.39 0.39 -0.04
CA LEU A 90 -0.72 1.80 0.22
C LEU A 90 -0.42 2.67 -0.99
N LEU A 91 0.62 2.34 -1.79
CA LEU A 91 0.98 3.11 -2.98
C LEU A 91 -0.17 3.23 -4.00
N TYR A 92 -1.01 2.21 -4.10
CA TYR A 92 -2.18 2.22 -5.00
C TYR A 92 -3.31 3.13 -4.50
N GLY A 93 -3.30 3.50 -3.21
CA GLY A 93 -4.24 4.42 -2.59
C GLY A 93 -3.80 5.89 -2.61
N TYR A 94 -2.72 6.24 -3.31
CA TYR A 94 -2.13 7.59 -3.31
C TYR A 94 -3.08 8.69 -3.81
N SER A 95 -4.08 8.34 -4.61
CA SER A 95 -5.10 9.29 -5.09
C SER A 95 -6.00 9.82 -3.97
N LEU A 96 -6.18 9.09 -2.86
CA LEU A 96 -7.03 9.48 -1.74
C LEU A 96 -6.58 10.77 -1.03
N PRO A 97 -5.32 10.89 -0.55
CA PRO A 97 -4.84 12.12 0.07
C PRO A 97 -4.75 13.27 -0.94
N LEU A 98 -4.38 12.97 -2.20
CA LEU A 98 -4.29 13.98 -3.26
C LEU A 98 -5.66 14.59 -3.55
N PHE A 99 -6.67 13.75 -3.80
CA PHE A 99 -8.03 14.21 -4.08
C PHE A 99 -8.62 14.94 -2.89
N SER A 100 -8.55 14.37 -1.68
CA SER A 100 -9.10 15.02 -0.48
C SER A 100 -8.44 16.36 -0.20
N GLY A 101 -7.11 16.47 -0.33
CA GLY A 101 -6.39 17.72 -0.12
C GLY A 101 -6.81 18.82 -1.10
N LEU A 102 -7.00 18.48 -2.38
CA LEU A 102 -7.46 19.42 -3.40
C LEU A 102 -8.95 19.77 -3.28
N ALA A 103 -9.79 18.79 -2.98
CA ALA A 103 -11.22 18.99 -2.76
C ALA A 103 -11.46 19.94 -1.57
N MET A 104 -10.74 19.75 -0.46
CA MET A 104 -10.82 20.62 0.73
C MET A 104 -10.22 22.01 0.48
N ALA A 105 -9.25 22.11 -0.43
CA ALA A 105 -8.72 23.40 -0.85
C ALA A 105 -9.68 24.20 -1.76
N THR A 106 -10.69 23.55 -2.35
CA THR A 106 -11.60 24.16 -3.31
C THR A 106 -12.52 25.17 -2.61
N PRO A 107 -12.52 26.45 -3.02
CA PRO A 107 -13.42 27.45 -2.46
C PRO A 107 -14.88 27.14 -2.83
N ILE A 108 -15.80 27.31 -1.87
CA ILE A 108 -17.24 27.05 -2.01
C ILE A 108 -17.99 28.28 -2.57
N THR A 109 -17.29 29.16 -3.28
CA THR A 109 -17.77 30.47 -3.74
C THR A 109 -17.46 30.66 -5.21
#